data_AF-D0TR57-F1
#
_entry.id   AF-D0TR57-F1
#
_cell.length_a   1.000
_cell.length_b   1.000
_cell.length_c   1.000
_cell.angle_alpha   90.00
_cell.angle_beta   90.00
_cell.angle_gamma   90.00
#
_symmetry.space_group_name_H-M   'P 1'
#
loop_
_entity.id
_entity.type
_entity.pdbx_description
1 polymer ?
#
loop_
_entity_poly.entity_id
_entity_poly.type
_entity_poly.pdbx_seq_one_letter_code
_entity_poly.pdbx_strand_id
1 'polypeptide(L)'
;MEIQNSIFNYAALLKQVKARVALAQKKAIYSANEEMLSMYWDIGKLLCESQKQIGWGNNALEQLANDLKNDYPKVKGFSPRNCRCMIQFHKEYNQELTIWQPVVAKLEMSNCVLPIKQLSWSHNITLIQRVKDLKARYWYMIQCLKSGWSRNFLIEAINQDYYHTYGALANNFDSTLPEIQAKQVKETLKDPYIFDMLTFTDEYNERDVELGLVKHIEKFLLEMLCKPLHKSSNKPC
;
A
#
# COMPACT_ATOMS: atom_id res chain seq x y z
N MET A 1 -13.25 48.86 -29.70
CA MET A 1 -14.20 47.85 -29.17
C MET A 1 -13.88 46.56 -29.90
N GLU A 2 -13.58 45.42 -29.28
CA GLU A 2 -13.94 44.91 -27.96
C GLU A 2 -12.76 44.10 -27.40
N ILE A 3 -12.45 44.30 -26.12
CA ILE A 3 -11.59 43.38 -25.37
C ILE A 3 -12.51 42.23 -24.93
N GLN A 4 -12.48 41.11 -25.65
CA GLN A 4 -13.03 39.85 -25.12
C GLN A 4 -12.13 39.38 -23.99
N ASN A 5 -12.36 39.92 -22.79
CA ASN A 5 -11.87 39.34 -21.55
C ASN A 5 -12.55 37.97 -21.40
N SER A 6 -11.86 36.95 -21.89
CA SER A 6 -12.01 35.55 -21.48
C SER A 6 -12.12 35.52 -19.95
N ILE A 7 -13.33 35.27 -19.45
CA ILE A 7 -13.59 35.16 -18.02
C ILE A 7 -12.77 33.98 -17.53
N PHE A 8 -11.63 34.29 -16.91
CA PHE A 8 -10.79 33.32 -16.26
C PHE A 8 -11.61 32.56 -15.22
N ASN A 9 -11.93 31.30 -15.52
CA ASN A 9 -12.73 30.46 -14.63
C ASN A 9 -11.83 29.89 -13.53
N TYR A 10 -11.63 30.70 -12.48
CA TYR A 10 -10.83 30.33 -11.31
C TYR A 10 -11.29 29.02 -10.66
N ALA A 11 -12.59 28.72 -10.64
CA ALA A 11 -13.12 27.48 -10.08
C ALA A 11 -12.67 26.25 -10.88
N ALA A 12 -12.66 26.35 -12.21
CA ALA A 12 -12.14 25.30 -13.09
C ALA A 12 -10.63 25.12 -12.91
N LEU A 13 -9.86 26.21 -12.87
CA LEU A 13 -8.42 26.15 -12.61
C LEU A 13 -8.13 25.52 -11.24
N LEU A 14 -8.82 25.97 -10.19
CA LEU A 14 -8.65 25.44 -8.83
C LEU A 14 -8.94 23.93 -8.81
N LYS A 15 -9.99 23.47 -9.48
CA LYS A 15 -10.30 22.03 -9.60
C LYS A 15 -9.16 21.26 -10.30
N GLN A 16 -8.59 21.81 -11.38
CA GLN A 16 -7.48 21.19 -12.11
C GLN A 16 -6.20 21.13 -11.28
N VAL A 17 -5.83 22.23 -10.61
CA VAL A 17 -4.65 22.28 -9.72
C VAL A 17 -4.81 21.28 -8.57
N LYS A 18 -5.99 21.27 -7.93
CA LYS A 18 -6.33 20.31 -6.89
C LYS A 18 -6.21 18.85 -7.35
N ALA A 19 -6.71 18.53 -8.54
CA ALA A 19 -6.57 17.20 -9.12
C ALA A 19 -5.10 16.85 -9.41
N ARG A 20 -4.30 17.79 -9.90
CA ARG A 20 -2.87 17.58 -10.18
C ARG A 20 -2.04 17.35 -8.91
N VAL A 21 -2.34 18.07 -7.83
CA VAL A 21 -1.74 17.87 -6.50
C VAL A 21 -2.10 16.50 -5.95
N ALA A 22 -3.39 16.13 -5.97
CA ALA A 22 -3.84 14.81 -5.52
C ALA A 22 -3.20 13.67 -6.31
N LEU A 23 -3.03 13.83 -7.63
CA LEU A 23 -2.34 12.86 -8.48
C LEU A 23 -0.85 12.74 -8.11
N ALA A 24 -0.16 13.86 -7.87
CA ALA A 24 1.24 13.84 -7.46
C ALA A 24 1.44 13.12 -6.13
N GLN A 25 0.59 13.41 -5.14
CA GLN A 25 0.60 12.76 -3.83
C GLN A 25 0.33 11.26 -3.95
N LYS A 26 -0.70 10.86 -4.72
CA LYS A 26 -1.00 9.45 -4.99
C LYS A 26 0.23 8.72 -5.56
N LYS A 27 0.91 9.31 -6.54
CA LYS A 27 2.13 8.72 -7.14
C LYS A 27 3.24 8.56 -6.11
N ALA A 28 3.53 9.60 -5.33
CA ALA A 28 4.57 9.55 -4.30
C ALA A 28 4.31 8.45 -3.26
N ILE A 29 3.07 8.33 -2.80
CA ILE A 29 2.67 7.29 -1.84
C ILE A 29 2.88 5.89 -2.42
N TYR A 30 2.48 5.65 -3.66
CA TYR A 30 2.67 4.33 -4.27
C TYR A 30 4.13 4.01 -4.54
N SER A 31 4.92 4.99 -4.97
CA SER A 31 6.36 4.79 -5.12
C SER A 31 7.01 4.43 -3.78
N ALA A 32 6.68 5.13 -2.69
CA ALA A 32 7.20 4.80 -1.37
C ALA A 32 6.73 3.41 -0.89
N ASN A 33 5.47 3.05 -1.13
CA ASN A 33 4.94 1.73 -0.81
C ASN A 33 5.67 0.63 -1.59
N GLU A 34 5.89 0.84 -2.89
CA GLU A 34 6.58 -0.10 -3.77
C GLU A 34 8.03 -0.33 -3.32
N GLU A 35 8.77 0.74 -3.02
CA GLU A 35 10.13 0.64 -2.50
C GLU A 35 10.18 -0.05 -1.13
N MET A 36 9.27 0.27 -0.22
CA MET A 36 9.17 -0.42 1.08
C MET A 36 8.92 -1.92 0.90
N LEU A 37 8.00 -2.31 0.02
CA LEU A 37 7.71 -3.71 -0.26
C LEU A 37 8.91 -4.43 -0.91
N SER A 38 9.61 -3.76 -1.82
CA SER A 38 10.83 -4.30 -2.43
C SER A 38 11.91 -4.53 -1.40
N MET A 39 12.20 -3.51 -0.58
CA MET A 39 13.16 -3.59 0.51
C MET A 39 12.84 -4.74 1.47
N TYR A 40 11.58 -4.88 1.89
CA TYR A 40 11.17 -5.98 2.77
C TYR A 40 11.28 -7.35 2.12
N TRP A 41 11.06 -7.45 0.80
CA TRP A 41 11.30 -8.68 0.05
C TRP A 41 12.80 -9.03 0.01
N ASP A 42 13.65 -8.06 -0.29
CA ASP A 42 15.11 -8.23 -0.37
C ASP A 42 15.70 -8.62 0.99
N ILE A 43 15.25 -7.97 2.08
CA ILE A 43 15.62 -8.38 3.44
C ILE A 43 15.17 -9.82 3.70
N GLY A 44 13.93 -10.16 3.34
CA GLY A 44 13.42 -11.52 3.47
C GLY A 44 14.27 -12.55 2.72
N LYS A 45 14.80 -12.19 1.54
CA LYS A 45 15.75 -13.00 0.76
C LYS A 45 17.07 -13.20 1.49
N LEU A 46 17.72 -12.11 1.89
CA LEU A 46 18.99 -12.13 2.60
C LEU A 46 18.90 -13.01 3.87
N LEU A 47 17.84 -12.82 4.66
CA LEU A 47 17.60 -13.61 5.86
C LEU A 47 17.41 -15.10 5.54
N CYS A 48 16.68 -15.43 4.48
CA CYS A 48 16.44 -16.81 4.07
C CYS A 48 17.71 -17.49 3.56
N GLU A 49 18.59 -16.77 2.86
CA GLU A 49 19.87 -17.28 2.36
C GLU A 49 20.86 -17.50 3.51
N SER A 50 20.97 -16.55 4.44
CA SER A 50 21.79 -16.68 5.65
C SER A 50 21.39 -17.89 6.51
N GLN A 51 20.08 -18.17 6.63
CA GLN A 51 19.58 -19.37 7.30
C GLN A 51 20.08 -20.67 6.68
N LYS A 52 20.20 -20.74 5.35
CA LYS A 52 20.64 -21.93 4.63
C LYS A 52 22.15 -22.14 4.67
N GLN A 53 22.93 -21.06 4.57
CA GLN A 53 24.39 -21.14 4.47
C GLN A 53 25.08 -21.34 5.83
N ILE A 54 24.59 -20.67 6.88
CA ILE A 54 25.28 -20.59 8.17
C ILE A 54 24.56 -21.40 9.25
N GLY A 55 23.35 -21.92 8.97
CA GLY A 55 22.53 -22.61 9.96
C GLY A 55 21.96 -21.66 11.02
N TRP A 56 21.64 -20.42 10.61
CA TRP A 56 21.12 -19.37 11.49
C TRP A 56 19.85 -19.81 12.23
N GLY A 57 19.97 -20.04 13.53
CA GLY A 57 18.84 -20.31 14.44
C GLY A 57 18.06 -19.04 14.80
N ASN A 58 16.96 -19.20 15.54
CA ASN A 58 16.09 -18.08 15.97
C ASN A 58 16.84 -16.95 16.69
N ASN A 59 17.89 -17.27 17.47
CA ASN A 59 18.67 -16.29 18.21
C ASN A 59 19.42 -15.29 17.31
N ALA A 60 19.90 -15.74 16.14
CA ALA A 60 20.62 -14.86 15.22
C ALA A 60 19.68 -13.84 14.55
N LEU A 61 18.45 -14.25 14.25
CA LEU A 61 17.42 -13.35 13.73
C LEU A 61 17.03 -12.30 14.77
N GLU A 62 16.90 -12.70 16.04
CA GLU A 62 16.60 -11.77 17.13
C GLU A 62 17.72 -10.77 17.36
N GLN A 63 18.97 -11.21 17.32
CA GLN A 63 20.12 -10.32 17.40
C GLN A 63 20.12 -9.31 16.25
N LEU A 64 20.05 -9.76 15.00
CA LEU A 64 20.01 -8.86 13.85
C LEU A 64 18.85 -7.87 13.91
N ALA A 65 17.65 -8.33 14.27
CA ALA A 65 16.49 -7.45 14.38
C ALA A 65 16.68 -6.40 15.49
N ASN A 66 17.35 -6.76 16.60
CA ASN A 66 17.69 -5.81 17.65
C ASN A 66 18.77 -4.82 17.19
N ASP A 67 19.79 -5.28 16.46
CA ASP A 67 20.84 -4.43 15.90
C ASP A 67 20.23 -3.41 14.91
N LEU A 68 19.39 -3.87 13.97
CA LEU A 68 18.65 -3.01 13.05
C LEU A 68 17.73 -2.03 13.78
N LYS A 69 17.09 -2.47 14.87
CA LYS A 69 16.26 -1.57 15.68
C LYS A 69 17.11 -0.53 16.42
N ASN A 70 18.33 -0.86 16.83
CA ASN A 70 19.22 0.09 17.49
C ASN A 70 19.80 1.11 16.51
N ASP A 71 20.15 0.67 15.30
CA ASP A 71 20.64 1.54 14.22
C ASP A 71 19.52 2.40 13.62
N TYR A 72 18.27 1.88 13.61
CA TYR A 72 17.09 2.55 13.08
C TYR A 72 15.94 2.60 14.12
N PRO A 73 16.11 3.29 15.26
CA PRO A 73 15.19 3.24 16.41
C PRO A 73 13.80 3.80 16.13
N LYS A 74 13.68 4.64 15.11
CA LYS A 74 12.43 5.27 14.67
C LYS A 74 11.63 4.40 13.69
N VAL A 75 12.25 3.35 13.14
CA VAL A 75 11.63 2.46 12.17
C VAL A 75 11.00 1.26 12.89
N LYS A 76 9.68 1.19 12.92
CA LYS A 76 8.95 0.07 13.55
C LYS A 76 9.03 -1.21 12.71
N GLY A 77 9.46 -1.08 11.46
CA GLY A 77 9.64 -2.16 10.49
C GLY A 77 10.59 -3.28 10.89
N PHE A 78 11.56 -3.05 11.78
CA PHE A 78 12.63 -4.02 12.06
C PHE A 78 12.45 -4.84 13.34
N SER A 79 11.22 -4.97 13.85
CA SER A 79 10.97 -5.91 14.95
C SER A 79 11.25 -7.37 14.52
N PRO A 80 11.70 -8.26 15.43
CA PRO A 80 11.95 -9.67 15.11
C PRO A 80 10.74 -10.36 14.48
N ARG A 81 9.53 -10.00 14.92
CA ARG A 81 8.27 -10.50 14.33
C ARG A 81 8.10 -10.06 12.89
N ASN A 82 8.41 -8.81 12.56
CA ASN A 82 8.26 -8.31 11.20
C ASN A 82 9.36 -8.87 10.29
N CYS A 83 10.59 -9.07 10.77
CA CYS A 83 11.64 -9.78 10.01
C CYS A 83 11.21 -11.22 9.65
N ARG A 84 10.51 -11.94 10.55
CA ARG A 84 9.89 -13.23 10.21
C ARG A 84 8.83 -13.08 9.11
N CYS A 85 8.04 -12.01 9.13
CA CYS A 85 7.08 -11.70 8.07
C CYS A 85 7.78 -11.39 6.74
N MET A 86 8.93 -10.69 6.74
CA MET A 86 9.78 -10.47 5.56
C MET A 86 10.27 -11.78 4.94
N ILE A 87 10.78 -12.70 5.77
CA ILE A 87 11.16 -14.04 5.30
C ILE A 87 9.96 -14.76 4.66
N GLN A 88 8.79 -14.70 5.30
CA GLN A 88 7.57 -15.32 4.77
C GLN A 88 7.13 -14.67 3.46
N PHE A 89 7.14 -13.33 3.39
CA PHE A 89 6.79 -12.55 2.22
C PHE A 89 7.69 -12.89 1.04
N HIS A 90 9.00 -12.93 1.25
CA HIS A 90 9.94 -13.43 0.26
C HIS A 90 9.59 -14.85 -0.16
N LYS A 91 9.45 -15.81 0.76
CA LYS A 91 9.17 -17.22 0.40
C LYS A 91 7.89 -17.39 -0.42
N GLU A 92 6.82 -16.69 -0.05
CA GLU A 92 5.51 -16.77 -0.71
C GLU A 92 5.47 -16.04 -2.05
N TYR A 93 6.27 -14.99 -2.22
CA TYR A 93 6.34 -14.18 -3.45
C TYR A 93 7.70 -14.26 -4.16
N ASN A 94 8.46 -15.34 -3.97
CA ASN A 94 9.70 -15.67 -4.69
C ASN A 94 9.51 -16.83 -5.68
N GLN A 95 8.54 -17.71 -5.43
CA GLN A 95 8.31 -18.88 -6.30
C GLN A 95 7.60 -18.51 -7.60
N GLU A 96 8.32 -18.28 -8.70
CA GLU A 96 7.73 -18.09 -10.06
C GLU A 96 6.62 -17.00 -10.12
N LEU A 97 6.50 -16.21 -9.06
CA LEU A 97 5.54 -15.19 -8.73
C LEU A 97 6.31 -13.87 -8.71
N THR A 98 7.01 -13.58 -9.80
CA THR A 98 7.94 -12.46 -9.82
C THR A 98 7.16 -11.18 -9.58
N ILE A 99 7.65 -10.36 -8.65
CA ILE A 99 7.23 -8.96 -8.44
C ILE A 99 7.34 -8.11 -9.74
N TRP A 100 7.97 -8.68 -10.79
CA TRP A 100 8.34 -8.06 -12.06
C TRP A 100 8.01 -8.89 -13.33
N GLN A 101 7.37 -10.08 -13.24
CA GLN A 101 6.98 -10.90 -14.40
C GLN A 101 5.73 -11.78 -14.12
N PRO A 102 4.96 -12.14 -15.17
CA PRO A 102 3.68 -12.85 -15.01
C PRO A 102 3.81 -14.23 -14.38
N VAL A 103 2.93 -14.49 -13.43
CA VAL A 103 2.77 -15.75 -12.70
C VAL A 103 2.13 -16.80 -13.62
N VAL A 104 2.89 -17.45 -14.50
CA VAL A 104 2.28 -18.37 -15.48
C VAL A 104 3.12 -19.61 -15.69
N ALA A 105 3.11 -20.50 -14.70
CA ALA A 105 3.47 -21.90 -14.92
C ALA A 105 2.66 -22.87 -14.06
N LYS A 106 2.17 -22.47 -12.87
CA LYS A 106 1.52 -23.37 -11.91
C LYS A 106 -0.01 -23.30 -11.80
N LEU A 107 -0.68 -22.33 -12.42
CA LEU A 107 -2.10 -22.05 -12.11
C LEU A 107 -3.13 -22.45 -13.17
N GLU A 108 -2.73 -22.94 -14.36
CA GLU A 108 -3.64 -23.05 -15.53
C GLU A 108 -4.47 -21.76 -15.77
N MET A 109 -3.98 -20.64 -15.24
CA MET A 109 -4.62 -19.34 -15.23
C MET A 109 -3.75 -18.44 -16.09
N SER A 110 -4.13 -18.30 -17.36
CA SER A 110 -3.47 -17.45 -18.32
C SER A 110 -3.28 -16.03 -17.73
N ASN A 111 -2.02 -15.64 -17.51
CA ASN A 111 -1.59 -14.24 -17.32
C ASN A 111 -2.14 -13.46 -16.10
N CYS A 112 -2.40 -14.09 -14.95
CA CYS A 112 -2.76 -13.33 -13.74
C CYS A 112 -1.51 -12.84 -12.98
N VAL A 113 -1.36 -11.51 -12.82
CA VAL A 113 -0.29 -10.91 -12.01
C VAL A 113 -0.87 -10.46 -10.67
N LEU A 114 -0.33 -10.95 -9.55
CA LEU A 114 -0.76 -10.49 -8.22
C LEU A 114 -0.42 -9.00 -8.04
N PRO A 115 -1.37 -8.13 -7.66
CA PRO A 115 -1.12 -6.69 -7.52
C PRO A 115 -0.47 -6.33 -6.17
N ILE A 116 0.61 -7.02 -5.82
CA ILE A 116 1.29 -6.92 -4.52
C ILE A 116 1.66 -5.46 -4.19
N LYS A 117 2.22 -4.74 -5.18
CA LYS A 117 2.69 -3.35 -5.06
C LYS A 117 1.59 -2.33 -4.81
N GLN A 118 0.35 -2.67 -5.17
CA GLN A 118 -0.80 -1.77 -5.07
C GLN A 118 -1.50 -1.88 -3.70
N LEU A 119 -1.12 -2.90 -2.94
CA LEU A 119 -1.59 -3.14 -1.58
C LEU A 119 -0.51 -2.72 -0.58
N SER A 120 -0.95 -2.35 0.61
CA SER A 120 -0.03 -2.01 1.71
C SER A 120 0.64 -3.29 2.26
N TRP A 121 1.75 -3.14 2.98
CA TRP A 121 2.43 -4.26 3.65
C TRP A 121 1.48 -5.08 4.52
N SER A 122 0.69 -4.41 5.36
CA SER A 122 -0.25 -5.04 6.26
C SER A 122 -1.33 -5.86 5.54
N HIS A 123 -1.80 -5.41 4.38
CA HIS A 123 -2.74 -6.18 3.55
C HIS A 123 -2.08 -7.44 3.00
N ASN A 124 -0.89 -7.30 2.40
CA ASN A 124 -0.16 -8.42 1.84
C ASN A 124 0.15 -9.50 2.90
N ILE A 125 0.62 -9.10 4.08
CA ILE A 125 0.90 -10.05 5.18
C ILE A 125 -0.38 -10.73 5.69
N THR A 126 -1.49 -9.98 5.82
CA THR A 126 -2.78 -10.56 6.20
C THR A 126 -3.22 -11.65 5.22
N LEU A 127 -3.10 -11.36 3.92
CA LEU A 127 -3.44 -12.28 2.85
C LEU A 127 -2.56 -13.53 2.85
N ILE A 128 -1.24 -13.37 2.97
CA ILE A 128 -0.29 -14.50 3.07
C ILE A 128 -0.60 -15.40 4.28
N GLN A 129 -0.91 -14.79 5.42
CA GLN A 129 -1.12 -15.52 6.66
C GLN A 129 -2.45 -16.27 6.69
N ARG A 130 -3.51 -15.65 6.13
CA ARG A 130 -4.89 -16.17 6.28
C ARG A 130 -5.46 -16.85 5.03
N VAL A 131 -4.92 -16.58 3.84
CA VAL A 131 -5.46 -17.10 2.58
C VAL A 131 -4.39 -17.90 1.85
N LYS A 132 -4.44 -19.23 2.00
CA LYS A 132 -3.44 -20.14 1.40
C LYS A 132 -3.69 -20.44 -0.06
N ASP A 133 -4.96 -20.53 -0.46
CA ASP A 133 -5.33 -20.67 -1.87
C ASP A 133 -5.01 -19.39 -2.66
N LEU A 134 -4.24 -19.54 -3.74
CA LEU A 134 -3.79 -18.40 -4.54
C LEU A 134 -4.93 -17.73 -5.31
N LYS A 135 -5.96 -18.48 -5.74
CA LYS A 135 -7.11 -17.92 -6.47
C LYS A 135 -7.95 -17.04 -5.55
N ALA A 136 -8.25 -17.54 -4.36
CA ALA A 136 -8.90 -16.78 -3.29
C ALA A 136 -8.08 -15.55 -2.91
N ARG A 137 -6.76 -15.72 -2.74
CA ARG A 137 -5.85 -14.62 -2.39
C ARG A 137 -5.92 -13.51 -3.43
N TYR A 138 -5.80 -13.86 -4.72
CA TYR A 138 -5.92 -12.90 -5.81
C TYR A 138 -7.30 -12.21 -5.81
N TRP A 139 -8.38 -12.96 -5.64
CA TRP A 139 -9.72 -12.39 -5.58
C TRP A 139 -9.85 -11.34 -4.48
N TYR A 140 -9.38 -11.64 -3.26
CA TYR A 140 -9.38 -10.69 -2.14
C TYR A 140 -8.51 -9.46 -2.44
N MET A 141 -7.35 -9.62 -3.09
CA MET A 141 -6.53 -8.50 -3.52
C MET A 141 -7.30 -7.57 -4.46
N ILE A 142 -8.00 -8.13 -5.45
CA ILE A 142 -8.82 -7.36 -6.39
C ILE A 142 -9.97 -6.65 -5.67
N GLN A 143 -10.64 -7.29 -4.70
CA GLN A 143 -11.69 -6.63 -3.91
C GLN A 143 -11.14 -5.47 -3.07
N CYS A 144 -9.97 -5.63 -2.46
CA CYS A 144 -9.30 -4.54 -1.76
C CYS A 144 -9.07 -3.33 -2.68
N LEU A 145 -8.56 -3.56 -3.89
CA LEU A 145 -8.31 -2.49 -4.86
C LEU A 145 -9.59 -1.84 -5.40
N LYS A 146 -10.62 -2.65 -5.71
CA LYS A 146 -11.91 -2.19 -6.25
C LYS A 146 -12.79 -1.49 -5.21
N SER A 147 -12.65 -1.80 -3.93
CA SER A 147 -13.58 -1.31 -2.90
C SER A 147 -12.88 -0.52 -1.79
N GLY A 148 -11.56 -0.36 -1.88
CA GLY A 148 -10.72 0.27 -0.86
C GLY A 148 -10.97 -0.33 0.51
N TRP A 149 -10.95 -1.66 0.62
CA TRP A 149 -11.17 -2.34 1.90
C TRP A 149 -10.05 -1.99 2.86
N SER A 150 -10.41 -1.66 4.10
CA SER A 150 -9.42 -1.56 5.16
C SER A 150 -8.95 -2.95 5.55
N ARG A 151 -7.78 -3.02 6.20
CA ARG A 151 -7.24 -4.29 6.72
C ARG A 151 -8.25 -5.02 7.62
N ASN A 152 -8.98 -4.28 8.47
CA ASN A 152 -9.96 -4.85 9.38
C ASN A 152 -11.16 -5.42 8.62
N PHE A 153 -11.62 -4.72 7.57
CA PHE A 153 -12.69 -5.24 6.73
C PHE A 153 -12.23 -6.47 5.93
N LEU A 154 -11.00 -6.47 5.39
CA LEU A 154 -10.43 -7.63 4.74
C LEU A 154 -10.42 -8.85 5.67
N ILE A 155 -10.00 -8.65 6.93
CA ILE A 155 -10.04 -9.69 7.96
C ILE A 155 -11.46 -10.23 8.14
N GLU A 156 -12.45 -9.35 8.26
CA GLU A 156 -13.85 -9.75 8.40
C GLU A 156 -14.35 -10.52 7.17
N ALA A 157 -14.08 -10.03 5.96
CA ALA A 157 -14.46 -10.68 4.72
C ALA A 157 -13.80 -12.07 4.52
N ILE A 158 -12.59 -12.27 5.07
CA ILE A 158 -11.95 -13.59 5.12
C ILE A 158 -12.66 -14.49 6.13
N ASN A 159 -12.97 -13.98 7.33
CA ASN A 159 -13.65 -14.75 8.37
C ASN A 159 -15.06 -15.20 7.94
N GLN A 160 -15.75 -14.36 7.17
CA GLN A 160 -17.08 -14.62 6.61
C GLN A 160 -17.04 -15.38 5.28
N ASP A 161 -15.85 -15.83 4.85
CA ASP A 161 -15.66 -16.61 3.63
C ASP A 161 -16.31 -16.01 2.37
N TYR A 162 -16.06 -14.72 2.17
CA TYR A 162 -16.59 -13.98 1.02
C TYR A 162 -16.14 -14.57 -0.31
N TYR A 163 -14.97 -15.22 -0.37
CA TYR A 163 -14.52 -15.84 -1.60
C TYR A 163 -15.44 -16.98 -2.03
N HIS A 164 -15.81 -17.90 -1.13
CA HIS A 164 -16.72 -18.97 -1.51
C HIS A 164 -18.16 -18.46 -1.76
N THR A 165 -18.58 -17.43 -1.04
CA THR A 165 -19.92 -16.85 -1.18
C THR A 165 -20.11 -16.04 -2.48
N TYR A 166 -19.11 -15.25 -2.86
CA TYR A 166 -19.22 -14.25 -3.94
C TYR A 166 -18.18 -14.41 -5.06
N GLY A 167 -17.10 -15.14 -4.82
CA GLY A 167 -15.95 -15.24 -5.73
C GLY A 167 -15.80 -16.57 -6.47
N ALA A 168 -16.18 -17.69 -5.85
CA ALA A 168 -15.94 -19.03 -6.39
C ALA A 168 -16.71 -19.34 -7.68
N LEU A 169 -17.78 -18.59 -7.98
CA LEU A 169 -18.56 -18.73 -9.22
C LEU A 169 -18.05 -17.83 -10.36
N ALA A 170 -17.16 -16.88 -10.08
CA ALA A 170 -16.62 -15.96 -11.06
C ALA A 170 -15.34 -16.53 -11.68
N ASN A 171 -15.47 -17.44 -12.66
CA ASN A 171 -14.35 -18.00 -13.42
C ASN A 171 -13.63 -16.98 -14.34
N ASN A 172 -14.00 -15.70 -14.29
CA ASN A 172 -13.44 -14.66 -15.14
C ASN A 172 -12.62 -13.69 -14.30
N PHE A 173 -11.36 -14.06 -14.05
CA PHE A 173 -10.38 -13.08 -13.64
C PHE A 173 -10.08 -12.20 -14.85
N ASP A 174 -10.54 -10.94 -14.81
CA ASP A 174 -10.16 -9.95 -15.82
C ASP A 174 -8.63 -9.89 -15.91
N SER A 175 -8.10 -9.94 -17.13
CA SER A 175 -6.66 -9.87 -17.41
C SER A 175 -6.06 -8.49 -17.11
N THR A 176 -6.87 -7.52 -16.70
CA THR A 176 -6.46 -6.14 -16.46
C THR A 176 -6.73 -5.76 -15.00
N LEU A 177 -5.69 -5.23 -14.33
CA LEU A 177 -5.83 -4.75 -12.96
C LEU A 177 -6.81 -3.56 -12.90
N PRO A 178 -7.68 -3.49 -11.87
CA PRO A 178 -8.64 -2.42 -11.73
C PRO A 178 -7.95 -1.07 -11.50
N GLU A 179 -8.61 0.02 -11.92
CA GLU A 179 -8.11 1.36 -11.62
C GLU A 179 -8.09 1.59 -10.11
N ILE A 180 -6.94 2.04 -9.61
CA ILE A 180 -6.72 2.27 -8.18
C ILE A 180 -7.59 3.43 -7.68
N GLN A 181 -8.48 3.13 -6.73
CA GLN A 181 -9.40 4.11 -6.16
C GLN A 181 -8.76 4.99 -5.08
N ALA A 182 -9.27 6.21 -4.92
CA ALA A 182 -8.79 7.14 -3.89
C ALA A 182 -8.91 6.58 -2.46
N LYS A 183 -9.91 5.72 -2.21
CA LYS A 183 -10.08 5.02 -0.92
C LYS A 183 -8.92 4.07 -0.63
N GLN A 184 -8.40 3.37 -1.66
CA GLN A 184 -7.25 2.49 -1.51
C GLN A 184 -5.98 3.27 -1.14
N VAL A 185 -5.77 4.46 -1.72
CA VAL A 185 -4.64 5.34 -1.37
C VAL A 185 -4.67 5.71 0.11
N LYS A 186 -5.87 6.01 0.64
CA LYS A 186 -6.06 6.31 2.06
C LYS A 186 -5.70 5.11 2.95
N GLU A 187 -6.06 3.90 2.53
CA GLU A 187 -5.75 2.70 3.30
C GLU A 187 -4.25 2.35 3.25
N THR A 188 -3.57 2.59 2.13
CA THR A 188 -2.10 2.48 2.05
C THR A 188 -1.42 3.46 3.01
N LEU A 189 -1.88 4.71 3.06
CA LEU A 189 -1.35 5.71 3.99
C LEU A 189 -1.54 5.28 5.45
N LYS A 190 -2.65 4.65 5.83
CA LYS A 190 -2.87 4.21 7.22
C LYS A 190 -1.92 3.09 7.67
N ASP A 191 -1.11 2.52 6.77
CA ASP A 191 -0.17 1.46 7.13
C ASP A 191 1.04 2.07 7.86
N PRO A 192 1.29 1.73 9.14
CA PRO A 192 2.35 2.37 9.92
C PRO A 192 3.75 2.26 9.30
N TYR A 193 4.02 1.21 8.51
CA TYR A 193 5.34 0.98 7.92
C TYR A 193 5.69 1.94 6.78
N ILE A 194 4.69 2.45 6.04
CA ILE A 194 4.96 3.39 4.94
C ILE A 194 5.37 4.76 5.47
N PHE A 195 4.86 5.15 6.64
CA PHE A 195 5.21 6.40 7.28
C PHE A 195 6.64 6.35 7.79
N ASP A 196 7.04 5.26 8.45
CA ASP A 196 8.41 5.07 8.91
C ASP A 196 9.40 5.19 7.72
N MET A 197 9.00 4.77 6.52
CA MET A 197 9.79 4.96 5.29
C MET A 197 9.86 6.43 4.84
N LEU A 198 8.72 7.13 4.85
CA LEU A 198 8.68 8.52 4.40
C LEU A 198 9.38 9.50 5.34
N THR A 199 9.69 9.09 6.57
CA THR A 199 10.32 9.92 7.62
C THR A 199 11.78 9.56 7.90
N PHE A 200 12.48 8.86 6.98
CA PHE A 200 13.92 8.57 7.06
C PHE A 200 14.77 9.86 6.93
N THR A 201 14.85 10.68 7.99
CA THR A 201 15.82 11.79 8.07
C THR A 201 16.32 11.99 9.49
N ASP A 202 17.64 12.07 9.66
CA ASP A 202 18.31 12.19 10.96
C ASP A 202 18.27 13.60 11.59
N GLU A 203 17.67 14.62 10.95
CA GLU A 203 17.85 16.01 11.40
C GLU A 203 16.63 16.94 11.34
N TYR A 204 15.40 16.43 11.43
CA TYR A 204 14.24 17.32 11.60
C TYR A 204 13.44 17.04 12.87
N ASN A 205 13.10 18.14 13.54
CA ASN A 205 12.36 18.22 14.80
C ASN A 205 11.00 17.53 14.63
N GLU A 206 10.99 16.26 15.03
CA GLU A 206 10.13 15.21 14.50
C GLU A 206 8.66 15.38 14.88
N ARG A 207 8.36 16.08 15.98
CA ARG A 207 6.97 16.34 16.38
C ARG A 207 6.22 17.30 15.47
N ASP A 208 6.88 18.32 14.92
CA ASP A 208 6.19 19.32 14.09
C ASP A 208 6.06 18.88 12.63
N VAL A 209 6.99 18.06 12.16
CA VAL A 209 6.97 17.49 10.79
C VAL A 209 6.07 16.26 10.73
N GLU A 210 6.11 15.34 11.71
CA GLU A 210 5.27 14.14 11.74
C GLU A 210 3.80 14.50 12.02
N LEU A 211 3.50 15.33 13.04
CA LEU A 211 2.12 15.79 13.26
C LEU A 211 1.66 16.78 12.19
N GLY A 212 2.56 17.61 11.66
CA GLY A 212 2.26 18.65 10.68
C GLY A 212 2.16 18.16 9.23
N LEU A 213 2.80 17.07 8.83
CA LEU A 213 2.57 16.45 7.51
C LEU A 213 1.45 15.41 7.60
N VAL A 214 1.41 14.57 8.63
CA VAL A 214 0.39 13.50 8.70
C VAL A 214 -0.99 14.08 8.94
N LYS A 215 -1.20 14.94 9.95
CA LYS A 215 -2.53 15.55 10.14
C LYS A 215 -2.91 16.44 8.97
N HIS A 216 -1.95 17.11 8.33
CA HIS A 216 -2.25 18.10 7.32
C HIS A 216 -2.46 17.46 5.94
N ILE A 217 -1.73 16.40 5.60
CA ILE A 217 -1.98 15.56 4.41
C ILE A 217 -3.25 14.73 4.63
N GLU A 218 -3.44 14.09 5.79
CA GLU A 218 -4.65 13.32 6.09
C GLU A 218 -5.89 14.20 6.07
N LYS A 219 -5.88 15.33 6.79
CA LYS A 219 -7.01 16.29 6.82
C LYS A 219 -7.23 16.94 5.46
N PHE A 220 -6.18 17.36 4.75
CA PHE A 220 -6.31 17.93 3.42
C PHE A 220 -6.89 16.92 2.43
N LEU A 221 -6.39 15.68 2.41
CA LEU A 221 -6.89 14.61 1.54
C LEU A 221 -8.32 14.19 1.90
N LEU A 222 -8.68 14.17 3.19
CA LEU A 222 -10.05 13.90 3.64
C LEU A 222 -11.01 15.02 3.22
N GLU A 223 -10.64 16.29 3.41
CA GLU A 223 -11.47 17.44 3.02
C GLU A 223 -11.64 17.54 1.51
N MET A 224 -10.61 17.18 0.74
CA MET A 224 -10.59 17.26 -0.72
C MET A 224 -11.32 16.11 -1.41
N LEU A 225 -11.27 14.91 -0.83
CA LEU A 225 -11.93 13.73 -1.40
C LEU A 225 -13.39 13.59 -0.93
N CYS A 226 -13.81 14.28 0.14
CA CYS A 226 -15.15 14.12 0.73
C CYS A 226 -16.06 15.36 0.61
N LYS A 227 -15.58 16.56 0.23
CA LYS A 227 -16.45 17.74 0.06
C LYS A 227 -16.74 18.06 -1.41
N PRO A 228 -18.02 18.07 -1.84
CA PRO A 228 -18.42 18.78 -3.05
C PRO A 228 -18.10 20.27 -2.91
N LEU A 229 -17.61 20.89 -3.97
CA LEU A 229 -17.37 22.33 -4.03
C LEU A 229 -18.72 23.07 -3.96
N HIS A 230 -19.22 23.36 -2.75
CA HIS A 230 -20.26 24.36 -2.56
C HIS A 230 -20.04 25.13 -1.25
N LYS A 231 -19.54 26.36 -1.39
CA LYS A 231 -20.29 27.61 -1.21
C LYS A 231 -19.30 28.77 -1.30
N SER A 232 -19.22 29.46 -2.44
CA SER A 232 -18.85 30.87 -2.41
C SER A 232 -20.09 31.63 -1.97
N SER A 233 -20.16 31.94 -0.68
CA SER A 233 -21.11 32.93 -0.19
C SER A 233 -20.70 34.30 -0.72
N ASN A 234 -21.31 34.72 -1.84
CA ASN A 234 -21.47 36.13 -2.14
C ASN A 234 -22.31 36.72 -0.99
N LYS A 235 -21.69 37.57 -0.17
CA LYS A 235 -22.45 38.56 0.60
C LYS A 235 -22.59 39.79 -0.30
N PRO A 236 -23.81 40.26 -0.59
CA PRO A 236 -23.97 41.60 -1.13
C PRO A 236 -23.79 42.62 0.02
N CYS A 237 -23.05 43.69 -0.26
CA CYS A 237 -23.29 44.99 0.35
C CYS A 237 -24.26 45.75 -0.54
#